data_AF-A0A5P3VCN5-F1
#
_entry.id   AF-A0A5P3VCN5-F1
#
_cell.length_a   1.000
_cell.length_b   1.000
_cell.length_c   1.000
_cell.angle_alpha   90.00
_cell.angle_beta   90.00
_cell.angle_gamma   90.00
#
_symmetry.space_group_name_H-M   'P 1'
#
loop_
_entity.id
_entity.type
_entity.pdbx_description
1 polymer ?
#
loop_
_entity_poly.entity_id
_entity_poly.type
_entity_poly.pdbx_seq_one_letter_code
_entity_poly.pdbx_strand_id
1 'polypeptide(L)'
;MIEVEVNHSSRLGPSRNQGRRPTCLAFTTSDLNAYANATPHLSVEFMCHHAARFGQDWQPGDGFTMEQILAAVESPGQPEEGIYPYCGDSHDAPLMAPPANLTPLYASQTKKRDLSLPEVVAHIRQGHAVGLVVAVTKSLFYPADGIVEFDPYVIPDQFHAMVAVGIGKHRTSGDAHVLLRNSWGEGWGNQGHAWVPERHLLLHMQEGFLV
;
A
#
# COMPACT_ATOMS: atom_id res chain seq x y z
N MET A 1 13.16 -19.64 -7.07
CA MET A 1 11.72 -19.67 -7.45
C MET A 1 10.88 -19.88 -6.20
N ILE A 2 9.78 -19.11 -6.06
CA ILE A 2 8.86 -19.24 -4.94
C ILE A 2 7.79 -20.30 -5.24
N GLU A 3 7.58 -21.20 -4.30
CA GLU A 3 6.40 -22.04 -4.19
C GLU A 3 5.30 -21.26 -3.47
N VAL A 4 4.21 -20.96 -4.18
CA VAL A 4 3.12 -20.13 -3.68
C VAL A 4 2.20 -20.96 -2.80
N GLU A 5 1.97 -20.49 -1.57
CA GLU A 5 0.99 -21.05 -0.63
C GLU A 5 -0.38 -20.37 -0.82
N VAL A 6 -0.41 -19.04 -0.83
CA VAL A 6 -1.60 -18.21 -1.00
C VAL A 6 -1.25 -16.99 -1.85
N ASN A 7 -2.15 -16.57 -2.74
CA ASN A 7 -1.97 -15.36 -3.55
C ASN A 7 -3.33 -14.71 -3.88
N HIS A 8 -3.53 -13.48 -3.39
CA HIS A 8 -4.73 -12.67 -3.62
C HIS A 8 -4.50 -11.50 -4.57
N SER A 9 -3.34 -11.42 -5.25
CA SER A 9 -2.97 -10.26 -6.06
C SER A 9 -3.95 -9.95 -7.20
N SER A 10 -4.61 -10.98 -7.75
CA SER A 10 -5.60 -10.83 -8.82
C SER A 10 -6.82 -9.99 -8.43
N ARG A 11 -7.09 -9.82 -7.13
CA ARG A 11 -8.22 -9.02 -6.62
C ARG A 11 -7.95 -7.51 -6.62
N LEU A 12 -6.71 -7.08 -6.81
CA LEU A 12 -6.32 -5.66 -6.75
C LEU A 12 -6.20 -5.00 -8.12
N GLY A 13 -6.48 -5.72 -9.21
CA GLY A 13 -6.28 -5.20 -10.57
C GLY A 13 -4.81 -4.86 -10.90
N PRO A 14 -4.54 -4.08 -11.96
CA PRO A 14 -3.18 -3.70 -12.36
C PRO A 14 -2.50 -2.85 -11.29
N SER A 15 -1.16 -2.89 -11.22
CA SER A 15 -0.42 -2.06 -10.26
C SER A 15 -0.50 -0.58 -10.64
N ARG A 16 -0.62 0.28 -9.62
CA ARG A 16 -0.74 1.73 -9.78
C ARG A 16 0.60 2.43 -9.55
N ASN A 17 0.70 3.69 -9.97
CA ASN A 17 1.93 4.47 -9.84
C ASN A 17 1.67 5.82 -9.14
N GLN A 18 2.28 6.00 -7.97
CA GLN A 18 2.21 7.24 -7.21
C GLN A 18 3.02 8.39 -7.84
N GLY A 19 3.93 8.07 -8.75
CA GLY A 19 4.86 9.03 -9.33
C GLY A 19 5.82 9.59 -8.28
N ARG A 20 6.04 10.90 -8.33
CA ARG A 20 6.95 11.60 -7.41
C ARG A 20 6.29 12.04 -6.10
N ARG A 21 4.96 11.93 -6.00
CA ARG A 21 4.23 12.33 -4.80
C ARG A 21 4.40 11.28 -3.69
N PRO A 22 4.60 11.70 -2.43
CA PRO A 22 4.72 10.80 -1.28
C PRO A 22 3.35 10.28 -0.81
N THR A 23 2.59 9.69 -1.73
CA THR A 23 1.21 9.23 -1.53
C THR A 23 1.13 7.72 -1.27
N CYS A 24 2.24 7.04 -0.93
CA CYS A 24 2.29 5.59 -0.76
C CYS A 24 1.26 5.06 0.26
N LEU A 25 1.05 5.76 1.37
CA LEU A 25 0.02 5.42 2.35
C LEU A 25 -1.40 5.55 1.80
N ALA A 26 -1.66 6.57 0.99
CA ALA A 26 -2.95 6.75 0.33
C ALA A 26 -3.20 5.67 -0.73
N PHE A 27 -2.20 5.30 -1.52
CA PHE A 27 -2.29 4.17 -2.46
C PHE A 27 -2.54 2.85 -1.75
N THR A 28 -1.76 2.55 -0.71
CA THR A 28 -1.89 1.33 0.09
C THR A 28 -3.28 1.22 0.68
N THR A 29 -3.76 2.29 1.33
CA THR A 29 -5.08 2.29 1.97
C THR A 29 -6.21 2.25 0.94
N SER A 30 -6.06 2.93 -0.19
CA SER A 30 -7.02 2.85 -1.31
C SER A 30 -7.12 1.43 -1.88
N ASP A 31 -5.99 0.74 -2.06
CA ASP A 31 -5.99 -0.66 -2.52
C ASP A 31 -6.66 -1.58 -1.48
N LEU A 32 -6.43 -1.38 -0.19
CA LEU A 32 -7.12 -2.14 0.86
C LEU A 32 -8.63 -1.86 0.89
N ASN A 33 -9.04 -0.60 0.74
CA ASN A 33 -10.44 -0.19 0.72
C ASN A 33 -11.17 -0.80 -0.49
N ALA A 34 -10.53 -0.79 -1.67
CA ALA A 34 -11.05 -1.45 -2.87
C ALA A 34 -11.15 -2.97 -2.68
N TYR A 35 -10.13 -3.59 -2.07
CA TYR A 35 -10.13 -5.02 -1.77
C TYR A 35 -11.26 -5.43 -0.82
N ALA A 36 -11.52 -4.62 0.21
CA ALA A 36 -12.57 -4.84 1.21
C ALA A 36 -13.97 -4.70 0.62
N ASN A 37 -14.17 -3.74 -0.28
CA ASN A 37 -15.45 -3.47 -0.93
C ASN A 37 -15.66 -4.27 -2.23
N ALA A 38 -14.65 -5.03 -2.68
CA ALA A 38 -14.66 -5.76 -3.95
C ALA A 38 -14.96 -4.87 -5.17
N THR A 39 -14.35 -3.69 -5.20
CA THR A 39 -14.51 -2.68 -6.25
C THR A 39 -13.27 -2.61 -7.15
N PRO A 40 -13.38 -1.93 -8.31
CA PRO A 40 -12.20 -1.39 -9.00
C PRO A 40 -11.41 -0.41 -8.12
N HIS A 41 -10.33 0.15 -8.67
CA HIS A 41 -9.53 1.15 -7.98
C HIS A 41 -10.38 2.34 -7.52
N LEU A 42 -10.09 2.80 -6.31
CA LEU A 42 -10.73 3.95 -5.69
C LEU A 42 -9.81 5.18 -5.72
N SER A 43 -10.40 6.35 -5.87
CA SER A 43 -9.71 7.62 -6.08
C SER A 43 -8.72 7.95 -4.97
N VAL A 44 -7.43 7.83 -5.28
CA VAL A 44 -6.36 8.27 -4.36
C VAL A 44 -6.38 9.78 -4.19
N GLU A 45 -6.67 10.53 -5.26
CA GLU A 45 -6.72 12.00 -5.19
C GLU A 45 -7.77 12.49 -4.20
N PHE A 46 -8.94 11.86 -4.20
CA PHE A 46 -10.01 12.18 -3.28
C PHE A 46 -9.60 11.93 -1.83
N MET A 47 -9.00 10.76 -1.56
CA MET A 47 -8.48 10.43 -0.23
C MET A 47 -7.41 11.43 0.22
N CYS A 48 -6.45 11.77 -0.64
CA CYS A 48 -5.43 12.77 -0.34
C CYS A 48 -6.05 14.11 0.07
N HIS A 49 -7.04 14.60 -0.68
CA HIS A 49 -7.73 15.86 -0.34
C HIS A 49 -8.32 15.84 1.07
N HIS A 50 -9.07 14.79 1.41
CA HIS A 50 -9.73 14.68 2.71
C HIS A 50 -8.73 14.44 3.85
N ALA A 51 -7.70 13.63 3.61
CA ALA A 51 -6.63 13.37 4.58
C ALA A 51 -5.82 14.64 4.91
N ALA A 52 -5.47 15.44 3.89
CA ALA A 52 -4.76 16.71 4.09
C ALA A 52 -5.60 17.75 4.83
N ARG A 53 -6.93 17.70 4.72
CA ARG A 53 -7.81 18.61 5.48
C ARG A 53 -8.03 18.18 6.91
N PHE A 54 -7.83 16.90 7.21
CA PHE A 54 -7.89 16.40 8.57
C PHE A 54 -6.72 16.95 9.41
N GLY A 55 -5.49 16.89 8.89
CA GLY A 55 -4.34 17.53 9.53
C GLY A 55 -4.15 18.94 9.00
N GLN A 56 -4.41 19.97 9.82
CA GLN A 56 -4.48 21.38 9.38
C GLN A 56 -3.18 21.97 8.79
N ASP A 57 -2.08 21.21 8.83
CA ASP A 57 -0.73 21.69 8.49
C ASP A 57 -0.10 21.00 7.27
N TRP A 58 -0.80 20.11 6.55
CA TRP A 58 -0.25 19.43 5.37
C TRP A 58 0.14 20.42 4.26
N GLN A 59 1.32 20.25 3.67
CA GLN A 59 1.81 21.02 2.52
C GLN A 59 2.15 20.12 1.32
N PRO A 60 2.13 20.67 0.08
CA PRO A 60 2.68 19.97 -1.08
C PRO A 60 4.12 19.52 -0.82
N GLY A 61 4.39 18.25 -1.07
CA GLY A 61 5.67 17.64 -0.70
C GLY A 61 5.61 16.74 0.54
N ASP A 62 4.60 16.90 1.40
CA ASP A 62 4.45 16.09 2.60
C ASP A 62 3.81 14.74 2.30
N GLY A 63 4.31 13.70 2.99
CA GLY A 63 3.59 12.45 3.13
C GLY A 63 2.34 12.61 3.99
N PHE A 64 1.58 11.53 4.13
CA PHE A 64 0.42 11.49 5.02
C PHE A 64 0.73 10.68 6.28
N THR A 65 0.08 11.02 7.39
CA THR A 65 0.10 10.19 8.59
C THR A 65 -0.98 9.11 8.52
N MET A 66 -0.82 8.05 9.31
CA MET A 66 -1.85 7.03 9.47
C MET A 66 -3.18 7.62 9.93
N GLU A 67 -3.16 8.57 10.87
CA GLU A 67 -4.37 9.21 11.37
C GLU A 67 -5.15 9.93 10.26
N GLN A 68 -4.46 10.71 9.43
CA GLN A 68 -5.08 11.43 8.30
C GLN A 68 -5.72 10.47 7.29
N ILE A 69 -5.02 9.39 6.93
CA ILE A 69 -5.49 8.45 5.91
C ILE A 69 -6.63 7.58 6.43
N LEU A 70 -6.55 7.13 7.68
CA LEU A 70 -7.61 6.34 8.29
C LEU A 70 -8.87 7.18 8.53
N ALA A 71 -8.75 8.45 8.90
CA ALA A 71 -9.89 9.35 8.97
C ALA A 71 -10.56 9.50 7.59
N ALA A 72 -9.78 9.69 6.52
CA ALA A 72 -10.29 9.89 5.17
C ALA A 72 -10.97 8.63 4.59
N VAL A 73 -10.41 7.42 4.83
CA VAL A 73 -11.01 6.16 4.35
C VAL A 73 -12.29 5.80 5.10
N GLU A 74 -12.39 6.20 6.37
CA GLU A 74 -13.57 5.96 7.19
C GLU A 74 -14.71 6.93 6.84
N SER A 75 -14.37 8.21 6.67
CA SER A 75 -15.32 9.25 6.29
C SER A 75 -14.59 10.40 5.59
N PRO A 76 -14.90 10.66 4.30
CA PRO A 76 -16.07 10.19 3.58
C PRO A 76 -15.89 8.86 2.82
N GLY A 77 -14.71 8.25 2.84
CA GLY A 77 -14.36 7.15 1.94
C GLY A 77 -13.86 7.67 0.59
N GLN A 78 -14.10 6.92 -0.48
CA GLN A 78 -13.59 7.24 -1.82
C GLN A 78 -14.59 6.90 -2.93
N PRO A 79 -14.71 7.73 -3.98
CA PRO A 79 -15.34 7.31 -5.22
C PRO A 79 -14.40 6.38 -6.01
N GLU A 80 -14.93 5.74 -7.05
CA GLU A 80 -14.09 5.03 -8.02
C GLU A 80 -13.09 5.98 -8.69
N GLU A 81 -11.88 5.49 -8.94
CA GLU A 81 -10.78 6.22 -9.56
C GLU A 81 -11.18 6.82 -10.92
N GLY A 82 -12.02 6.12 -11.69
CA GLY A 82 -12.50 6.62 -12.98
C GLY A 82 -13.40 7.86 -12.90
N ILE A 83 -13.99 8.13 -11.72
CA ILE A 83 -14.82 9.32 -11.48
C ILE A 83 -13.94 10.52 -11.12
N TYR A 84 -12.90 10.30 -10.33
CA TYR A 84 -11.94 11.34 -9.92
C TYR A 84 -10.51 10.80 -9.97
N PRO A 85 -9.84 10.93 -11.14
CA PRO A 85 -8.53 10.33 -11.36
C PRO A 85 -7.41 10.98 -10.55
N TYR A 86 -6.40 10.17 -10.24
CA TYR A 86 -5.15 10.58 -9.62
C TYR A 86 -4.34 11.53 -10.52
N CYS A 87 -3.88 12.64 -9.93
CA CYS A 87 -3.04 13.60 -10.62
C CYS A 87 -1.56 13.45 -10.17
N GLY A 88 -0.84 12.51 -10.77
CA GLY A 88 0.54 12.20 -10.37
C GLY A 88 1.58 13.28 -10.69
N ASP A 89 1.29 14.15 -11.67
CA ASP A 89 2.25 15.14 -12.19
C ASP A 89 2.24 16.48 -11.43
N SER A 90 1.32 16.65 -10.47
CA SER A 90 1.12 17.92 -9.75
C SER A 90 1.68 17.88 -8.33
N HIS A 91 2.98 17.55 -8.20
CA HIS A 91 3.59 17.33 -6.89
C HIS A 91 3.67 18.57 -6.00
N ASP A 92 3.97 19.73 -6.60
CA ASP A 92 4.17 20.98 -5.88
C ASP A 92 2.85 21.78 -5.71
N ALA A 93 1.76 21.28 -6.28
CA ALA A 93 0.47 21.97 -6.22
C ALA A 93 -0.30 21.59 -4.95
N PRO A 94 -1.06 22.53 -4.36
CA PRO A 94 -2.03 22.19 -3.34
C PRO A 94 -3.09 21.24 -3.91
N LEU A 95 -3.62 20.38 -3.04
CA LEU A 95 -4.70 19.48 -3.41
C LEU A 95 -5.94 20.28 -3.77
N MET A 96 -6.48 20.01 -4.95
CA MET A 96 -7.70 20.66 -5.41
C MET A 96 -8.91 20.10 -4.66
N ALA A 97 -9.89 20.97 -4.36
CA ALA A 97 -11.16 20.53 -3.84
C ALA A 97 -11.88 19.67 -4.89
N PRO A 98 -12.33 18.45 -4.54
CA PRO A 98 -13.06 17.61 -5.48
C PRO A 98 -14.41 18.26 -5.81
N PRO A 99 -14.95 18.02 -7.02
CA PRO A 99 -16.32 18.40 -7.35
C PRO A 99 -17.34 17.84 -6.34
N ALA A 100 -18.49 18.49 -6.22
CA ALA A 100 -19.59 17.96 -5.41
C ALA A 100 -20.19 16.69 -6.03
N ASN A 101 -20.79 15.84 -5.18
CA ASN A 101 -21.60 14.67 -5.59
C ASN A 101 -20.85 13.55 -6.33
N LEU A 102 -19.56 13.35 -6.06
CA LEU A 102 -18.83 12.16 -6.52
C LEU A 102 -19.36 10.93 -5.75
N THR A 103 -20.20 10.12 -6.40
CA THR A 103 -20.88 8.98 -5.78
C THR A 103 -20.85 7.76 -6.72
N PRO A 104 -20.93 6.52 -6.20
CA PRO A 104 -20.96 6.15 -4.78
C PRO A 104 -19.63 6.39 -4.08
N LEU A 105 -19.67 6.51 -2.75
CA LEU A 105 -18.47 6.58 -1.90
C LEU A 105 -18.33 5.27 -1.13
N TYR A 106 -17.17 4.63 -1.26
CA TYR A 106 -16.81 3.40 -0.57
C TYR A 106 -15.93 3.75 0.63
N ALA A 107 -16.43 3.45 1.82
CA ALA A 107 -15.73 3.68 3.07
C ALA A 107 -15.38 2.35 3.75
N SER A 108 -14.28 2.35 4.51
CA SER A 108 -13.85 1.21 5.32
C SER A 108 -13.47 1.68 6.71
N GLN A 109 -13.90 0.93 7.71
CA GLN A 109 -13.61 1.22 9.11
C GLN A 109 -12.25 0.65 9.48
N THR A 110 -11.41 1.42 10.19
CA THR A 110 -10.13 0.88 10.67
C THR A 110 -10.40 -0.30 11.60
N LYS A 111 -9.90 -1.49 11.25
CA LYS A 111 -10.13 -2.70 12.05
C LYS A 111 -9.03 -2.90 13.08
N LYS A 112 -7.77 -2.71 12.66
CA LYS A 112 -6.61 -2.96 13.52
C LYS A 112 -5.37 -2.26 12.97
N ARG A 113 -4.52 -1.80 13.89
CA ARG A 113 -3.18 -1.27 13.65
C ARG A 113 -2.15 -2.05 14.45
N ASP A 114 -0.87 -1.73 14.23
CA ASP A 114 0.26 -2.29 14.96
C ASP A 114 0.30 -3.82 14.90
N LEU A 115 -0.16 -4.40 13.78
CA LEU A 115 -0.06 -5.83 13.53
C LEU A 115 1.41 -6.24 13.49
N SER A 116 1.74 -7.31 14.21
CA SER A 116 3.02 -8.00 14.08
C SER A 116 3.07 -8.81 12.78
N LEU A 117 4.28 -9.15 12.31
CA LEU A 117 4.43 -9.98 11.11
C LEU A 117 3.69 -11.33 11.19
N PRO A 118 3.70 -12.07 12.32
CA PRO A 118 2.89 -13.29 12.44
C PRO A 118 1.38 -13.04 12.24
N GLU A 119 0.85 -11.93 12.72
CA GLU A 119 -0.56 -11.57 12.53
C GLU A 119 -0.85 -11.17 11.09
N VAL A 120 0.05 -10.42 10.44
CA VAL A 120 -0.02 -10.13 8.99
C VAL A 120 -0.14 -11.44 8.21
N VAL A 121 0.78 -12.38 8.44
CA VAL A 121 0.80 -13.67 7.76
C VAL A 121 -0.50 -14.45 8.01
N ALA A 122 -1.01 -14.44 9.25
CA ALA A 122 -2.28 -15.08 9.58
C ALA A 122 -3.47 -14.46 8.82
N HIS A 123 -3.54 -13.13 8.73
CA HIS A 123 -4.60 -12.43 8.01
C HIS A 123 -4.58 -12.72 6.50
N ILE A 124 -3.39 -12.79 5.89
CA ILE A 124 -3.24 -13.13 4.46
C ILE A 124 -3.73 -14.56 4.19
N ARG A 125 -3.35 -15.52 5.05
CA ARG A 125 -3.84 -16.90 4.97
C ARG A 125 -5.37 -17.00 5.10
N GLN A 126 -5.99 -16.07 5.83
CA GLN A 126 -7.45 -15.99 5.99
C GLN A 126 -8.17 -15.25 4.85
N GLY A 127 -7.46 -14.81 3.80
CA GLY A 127 -8.10 -14.17 2.65
C GLY A 127 -8.11 -12.63 2.68
N HIS A 128 -7.40 -12.01 3.62
CA HIS A 128 -7.32 -10.55 3.73
C HIS A 128 -6.06 -10.00 3.06
N ALA A 129 -6.19 -8.82 2.44
CA ALA A 129 -5.03 -7.98 2.14
C ALA A 129 -4.67 -7.17 3.38
N VAL A 130 -3.38 -6.93 3.61
CA VAL A 130 -2.89 -6.22 4.81
C VAL A 130 -1.96 -5.10 4.38
N GLY A 131 -2.15 -3.89 4.92
CA GLY A 131 -1.22 -2.79 4.70
C GLY A 131 0.02 -2.97 5.55
N LEU A 132 1.19 -2.67 5.00
CA LEU A 132 2.47 -2.67 5.71
C LEU A 132 3.14 -1.33 5.57
N VAL A 133 3.74 -0.84 6.66
CA VAL A 133 4.74 0.23 6.63
C VAL A 133 6.10 -0.40 6.91
N VAL A 134 7.08 -0.14 6.05
CA VAL A 134 8.44 -0.67 6.17
C VAL A 134 9.48 0.45 6.10
N ALA A 135 10.59 0.30 6.80
CA ALA A 135 11.78 1.09 6.55
C ALA A 135 12.38 0.67 5.19
N VAL A 136 12.77 1.65 4.38
CA VAL A 136 13.22 1.43 3.01
C VAL A 136 14.66 0.96 3.00
N THR A 137 14.95 -0.12 2.26
CA THR A 137 16.32 -0.60 1.99
C THR A 137 16.69 -0.34 0.53
N LYS A 138 17.97 -0.51 0.18
CA LYS A 138 18.39 -0.40 -1.22
C LYS A 138 17.80 -1.54 -2.06
N SER A 139 17.74 -2.75 -1.51
CA SER A 139 17.17 -3.92 -2.22
C SER A 139 15.69 -3.76 -2.59
N LEU A 140 14.93 -2.97 -1.82
CA LEU A 140 13.51 -2.72 -2.10
C LEU A 140 13.29 -2.03 -3.45
N PHE A 141 14.23 -1.19 -3.89
CA PHE A 141 14.15 -0.52 -5.20
C PHE A 141 14.38 -1.46 -6.38
N TYR A 142 15.09 -2.57 -6.18
CA TYR A 142 15.58 -3.42 -7.26
C TYR A 142 15.30 -4.91 -6.98
N PRO A 143 14.03 -5.36 -6.96
CA PRO A 143 13.75 -6.79 -6.88
C PRO A 143 14.39 -7.54 -8.07
N ALA A 144 15.15 -8.58 -7.77
CA ALA A 144 15.74 -9.47 -8.77
C ALA A 144 14.81 -10.68 -8.98
N ASP A 145 14.42 -10.94 -10.23
CA ASP A 145 13.47 -12.01 -10.59
C ASP A 145 12.17 -11.99 -9.75
N GLY A 146 11.68 -10.78 -9.43
CA GLY A 146 10.49 -10.58 -8.61
C GLY A 146 10.68 -10.88 -7.12
N ILE A 147 11.92 -10.93 -6.62
CA ILE A 147 12.25 -11.15 -5.21
C ILE A 147 13.11 -10.00 -4.70
N VAL A 148 12.73 -9.41 -3.56
CA VAL A 148 13.58 -8.45 -2.83
C VAL A 148 14.66 -9.22 -2.09
N GLU A 149 15.92 -8.94 -2.38
CA GLU A 149 17.03 -9.54 -1.64
C GLU A 149 17.04 -9.05 -0.18
N PHE A 150 17.48 -9.92 0.72
CA PHE A 150 17.67 -9.52 2.10
C PHE A 150 18.79 -8.47 2.19
N ASP A 151 18.41 -7.29 2.65
CA ASP A 151 19.32 -6.18 2.94
C ASP A 151 19.10 -5.78 4.41
N PRO A 152 20.12 -5.80 5.28
CA PRO A 152 19.97 -5.37 6.66
C PRO A 152 20.08 -3.85 6.85
N TYR A 153 20.41 -3.09 5.80
CA TYR A 153 20.68 -1.66 5.90
C TYR A 153 19.51 -0.82 5.39
N VAL A 154 18.94 -0.02 6.28
CA VAL A 154 17.90 0.96 5.93
C VAL A 154 18.52 2.24 5.40
N ILE A 155 17.79 2.91 4.52
CA ILE A 155 18.01 4.31 4.21
C ILE A 155 17.38 5.10 5.37
N PRO A 156 18.17 5.92 6.11
CA PRO A 156 17.66 6.65 7.26
C PRO A 156 16.44 7.48 6.93
N ASP A 157 15.48 7.50 7.87
CA ASP A 157 14.27 8.32 7.84
C ASP A 157 13.35 8.11 6.62
N GLN A 158 13.52 7.01 5.89
CA GLN A 158 12.70 6.67 4.72
C GLN A 158 11.80 5.49 5.03
N PHE A 159 10.50 5.73 4.97
CA PHE A 159 9.47 4.72 5.17
C PHE A 159 8.59 4.62 3.92
N HIS A 160 8.05 3.43 3.69
CA HIS A 160 7.19 3.18 2.55
C HIS A 160 6.04 2.24 2.91
N ALA A 161 4.88 2.50 2.30
CA ALA A 161 3.69 1.69 2.51
C ALA A 161 3.40 0.82 1.28
N MET A 162 3.05 -0.44 1.52
CA MET A 162 2.74 -1.45 0.51
C MET A 162 1.60 -2.37 0.98
N VAL A 163 1.02 -3.14 0.06
CA VAL A 163 -0.04 -4.11 0.38
C VAL A 163 0.50 -5.54 0.34
N ALA A 164 0.38 -6.28 1.43
CA ALA A 164 0.69 -7.70 1.50
C ALA A 164 -0.51 -8.55 1.09
N VAL A 165 -0.30 -9.46 0.13
CA VAL A 165 -1.39 -10.21 -0.54
C VAL A 165 -1.10 -11.69 -0.76
N GLY A 166 0.07 -12.20 -0.40
CA GLY A 166 0.38 -13.61 -0.62
C GLY A 166 1.47 -14.12 0.29
N ILE A 167 1.53 -15.45 0.42
CA ILE A 167 2.52 -16.19 1.19
C ILE A 167 3.10 -17.26 0.28
N GLY A 168 4.41 -17.49 0.40
CA GLY A 168 5.10 -18.53 -0.33
C GLY A 168 6.43 -18.89 0.32
N LYS A 169 7.10 -19.90 -0.22
CA LYS A 169 8.42 -20.34 0.25
C LYS A 169 9.39 -20.46 -0.89
N HIS A 170 10.65 -20.08 -0.66
CA HIS A 170 11.68 -20.31 -1.65
C HIS A 170 11.98 -21.81 -1.76
N ARG A 171 11.84 -22.39 -2.96
CA ARG A 171 11.92 -23.85 -3.16
C ARG A 171 13.23 -24.48 -2.68
N THR A 172 14.34 -23.76 -2.80
CA THR A 172 15.68 -24.28 -2.47
C THR A 172 16.04 -24.08 -1.01
N SER A 173 15.73 -22.92 -0.42
CA SER A 173 16.14 -22.59 0.96
C SER A 173 15.06 -22.88 2.00
N GLY A 174 13.80 -23.02 1.58
CA GLY A 174 12.65 -23.15 2.48
C GLY A 174 12.23 -21.83 3.14
N ASP A 175 12.94 -20.73 2.88
CA ASP A 175 12.67 -19.41 3.47
C ASP A 175 11.27 -18.93 3.11
N ALA A 176 10.49 -18.52 4.10
CA ALA A 176 9.17 -17.95 3.91
C ALA A 176 9.25 -16.52 3.34
N HIS A 177 8.31 -16.19 2.47
CA HIS A 177 8.22 -14.91 1.78
C HIS A 177 6.77 -14.42 1.75
N VAL A 178 6.62 -13.11 1.80
CA VAL A 178 5.33 -12.40 1.64
C VAL A 178 5.32 -11.70 0.29
N LEU A 179 4.26 -11.86 -0.49
CA LEU A 179 4.06 -11.13 -1.74
C LEU A 179 3.54 -9.73 -1.41
N LEU A 180 4.32 -8.71 -1.75
CA LEU A 180 3.94 -7.32 -1.61
C LEU A 180 3.59 -6.73 -2.97
N ARG A 181 2.54 -5.91 -3.00
CA ARG A 181 2.19 -5.00 -4.07
C ARG A 181 2.67 -3.60 -3.71
N ASN A 182 3.32 -2.94 -4.66
CA ASN A 182 3.83 -1.59 -4.52
C ASN A 182 3.02 -0.61 -5.40
N SER A 183 3.16 0.69 -5.13
CA SER A 183 2.58 1.81 -5.86
C SER A 183 3.62 2.52 -6.75
N TRP A 184 4.61 1.80 -7.27
CA TRP A 184 5.65 2.32 -8.18
C TRP A 184 5.46 1.88 -9.63
N GLY A 185 4.23 1.46 -9.98
CA GLY A 185 3.87 1.00 -11.31
C GLY A 185 4.29 -0.44 -11.62
N GLU A 186 3.84 -0.93 -12.78
CA GLU A 186 3.99 -2.34 -13.18
C GLU A 186 5.45 -2.76 -13.44
N GLY A 187 6.33 -1.80 -13.72
CA GLY A 187 7.75 -2.05 -13.95
C GLY A 187 8.54 -2.41 -12.68
N TRP A 188 7.97 -2.18 -11.48
CA TRP A 188 8.61 -2.59 -10.24
C TRP A 188 8.37 -4.08 -9.97
N GLY A 189 9.44 -4.85 -9.77
CA GLY A 189 9.35 -6.30 -9.56
C GLY A 189 8.69 -7.02 -10.74
N ASN A 190 7.70 -7.85 -10.43
CA ASN A 190 6.88 -8.56 -11.41
C ASN A 190 5.46 -7.96 -11.44
N GLN A 191 5.18 -7.12 -12.44
CA GLN A 191 3.89 -6.45 -12.59
C GLN A 191 3.48 -5.65 -11.34
N GLY A 192 4.44 -4.92 -10.75
CA GLY A 192 4.23 -4.12 -9.54
C GLY A 192 4.18 -4.93 -8.23
N HIS A 193 4.61 -6.20 -8.26
CA HIS A 193 4.66 -7.07 -7.09
C HIS A 193 6.05 -7.68 -6.90
N ALA A 194 6.45 -7.92 -5.66
CA ALA A 194 7.67 -8.66 -5.37
C ALA A 194 7.50 -9.52 -4.10
N TRP A 195 8.15 -10.67 -4.09
CA TRP A 195 8.28 -11.51 -2.91
C TRP A 195 9.35 -10.93 -1.99
N VAL A 196 9.02 -10.75 -0.73
CA VAL A 196 9.93 -10.22 0.28
C VAL A 196 10.15 -11.30 1.35
N PRO A 197 11.40 -11.69 1.65
CA PRO A 197 11.69 -12.67 2.69
C PRO A 197 11.12 -12.24 4.04
N GLU A 198 10.52 -13.15 4.81
CA GLU A 198 10.02 -12.84 6.14
C GLU A 198 11.12 -12.27 7.05
N ARG A 199 12.36 -12.77 6.93
CA ARG A 199 13.51 -12.22 7.67
C ARG A 199 13.81 -10.74 7.37
N HIS A 200 13.46 -10.27 6.18
CA HIS A 200 13.60 -8.86 5.81
C HIS A 200 12.49 -8.03 6.47
N LEU A 201 11.25 -8.54 6.44
CA LEU A 201 10.12 -7.89 7.10
C LEU A 201 10.25 -7.88 8.62
N LEU A 202 10.77 -8.94 9.23
CA LEU A 202 11.04 -8.99 10.68
C LEU A 202 11.98 -7.87 11.15
N LEU A 203 12.91 -7.44 10.28
CA LEU A 203 13.88 -6.41 10.62
C LEU A 203 13.37 -4.99 10.33
N HIS A 204 12.56 -4.83 9.26
CA HIS A 204 12.27 -3.51 8.70
C HIS A 204 10.81 -3.09 8.77
N MET A 205 9.88 -4.01 9.01
CA MET A 205 8.47 -3.68 9.19
C MET A 205 8.27 -2.84 10.45
N GLN A 206 7.60 -1.71 10.29
CA GLN A 206 7.27 -0.79 11.37
C GLN A 206 5.90 -1.10 11.97
N GLU A 207 4.88 -1.25 11.11
CA GLU A 207 3.55 -1.67 11.51
C GLU A 207 2.81 -2.35 10.35
N GLY A 208 1.82 -3.16 10.69
CA GLY A 208 0.80 -3.65 9.76
C GLY A 208 -0.59 -3.15 10.16
N PHE A 209 -1.46 -2.94 9.19
CA PHE A 209 -2.79 -2.38 9.42
C PHE A 209 -3.87 -2.95 8.51
N LEU A 210 -5.11 -2.84 8.96
CA LEU A 210 -6.33 -3.30 8.29
C LEU A 210 -7.39 -2.20 8.31
N VAL A 211 -8.11 -2.12 7.19
CA VAL A 211 -9.36 -1.37 7.01
C VAL A 211 -10.49 -2.33 6.64
#